data_AF-A0A2V7FKU3-F1
#
_entry.id   AF-A0A2V7FKU3-F1
#
_cell.length_a   1.000
_cell.length_b   1.000
_cell.length_c   1.000
_cell.angle_alpha   90.00
_cell.angle_beta   90.00
_cell.angle_gamma   90.00
#
_symmetry.space_group_name_H-M   'P 1'
#
loop_
_entity.id
_entity.type
_entity.pdbx_description
1 polymer ?
#
loop_
_entity_poly.entity_id
_entity_poly.type
_entity_poly.pdbx_seq_one_letter_code
_entity_poly.pdbx_strand_id
1 'polypeptide(L)'
;MTVMKTLVALVAIVVLIACATTREGGPPSEPAALDSVLAAWGPAWSSSDAGKLVPLYTEDVYFEDVPLGAVVKNRDALGGFAAGVFAGFADLRFEVT
;
A
#
# COMPACT_ATOMS: atom_id res chain seq x y z
N MET A 1 -42.01 -13.95 -8.87
CA MET A 1 -40.96 -14.95 -8.52
C MET A 1 -39.60 -14.61 -9.11
N THR A 2 -39.53 -14.07 -10.34
CA THR A 2 -38.26 -13.66 -10.99
C THR A 2 -37.55 -12.52 -10.25
N VAL A 3 -38.26 -11.45 -9.89
CA VAL A 3 -37.69 -10.28 -9.19
C VAL A 3 -37.08 -10.62 -7.82
N MET A 4 -37.74 -11.50 -7.05
CA MET A 4 -37.23 -11.98 -5.75
C MET A 4 -35.92 -12.78 -5.92
N LYS A 5 -35.84 -13.62 -6.94
CA LYS A 5 -34.60 -14.36 -7.27
C LYS A 5 -33.46 -13.43 -7.67
N THR A 6 -33.75 -12.40 -8.47
CA THR A 6 -32.75 -11.40 -8.90
C THR A 6 -32.25 -10.56 -7.72
N LEU A 7 -33.14 -10.17 -6.80
CA LEU A 7 -32.78 -9.41 -5.60
C LEU A 7 -31.91 -10.24 -4.64
N VAL A 8 -32.28 -11.51 -4.42
CA VAL A 8 -31.49 -12.44 -3.59
C VAL A 8 -30.10 -12.68 -4.20
N ALA A 9 -30.00 -12.80 -5.52
CA ALA A 9 -28.71 -12.96 -6.21
C ALA A 9 -27.82 -11.71 -6.05
N LEU A 10 -28.37 -10.51 -6.16
CA LEU A 10 -27.63 -9.25 -5.97
C LEU A 10 -27.13 -9.08 -4.53
N VAL A 11 -27.96 -9.39 -3.53
CA VAL A 11 -27.56 -9.33 -2.11
C VAL A 11 -26.46 -10.36 -1.82
N ALA A 12 -26.56 -11.57 -2.36
CA ALA A 12 -25.53 -12.59 -2.21
C ALA A 12 -24.19 -12.17 -2.83
N ILE A 13 -24.21 -11.52 -4.00
CA ILE A 13 -23.01 -10.99 -4.66
C ILE A 13 -22.36 -9.89 -3.81
N VAL A 14 -23.15 -8.96 -3.25
CA VAL A 14 -22.63 -7.89 -2.38
C VAL A 14 -22.02 -8.45 -1.09
N VAL A 15 -22.64 -9.47 -0.49
CA VAL A 15 -22.10 -10.15 0.71
C VAL A 15 -20.81 -10.92 0.41
N LEU A 16 -20.71 -11.55 -0.77
CA LEU A 16 -19.49 -12.26 -1.19
C LEU A 16 -18.33 -11.31 -1.49
N ILE A 17 -18.60 -10.11 -2.03
CA ILE A 17 -17.58 -9.09 -2.29
C ILE A 17 -17.04 -8.49 -0.98
N ALA A 18 -17.91 -8.22 0.00
CA ALA A 18 -17.50 -7.66 1.30
C ALA A 18 -16.63 -8.63 2.12
N CYS A 19 -16.79 -9.94 1.94
CA CYS A 19 -16.01 -10.95 2.66
C CYS A 19 -14.60 -11.16 2.09
N ALA A 20 -14.35 -10.75 0.84
CA ALA A 20 -13.05 -10.89 0.17
C ALA A 20 -12.10 -9.71 0.43
N THR A 21 -12.60 -8.58 0.94
CA THR A 21 -11.82 -7.34 1.10
C THR A 21 -11.19 -7.15 2.48
N THR A 22 -11.58 -7.93 3.49
CA THR A 22 -10.89 -7.97 4.78
C THR A 22 -9.72 -8.94 4.71
N ARG A 23 -8.59 -8.50 4.14
CA ARG A 23 -7.29 -9.11 4.46
C ARG A 23 -6.94 -8.68 5.88
N GLU A 24 -7.26 -9.53 6.84
CA GLU A 24 -6.65 -9.45 8.16
C GLU A 24 -5.13 -9.53 7.98
N GLY A 25 -4.39 -8.70 8.71
CA GLY A 25 -2.94 -8.64 8.64
C GLY A 25 -2.34 -10.05 8.77
N GLY A 26 -1.29 -10.32 8.00
CA GLY A 26 -0.58 -11.59 8.06
C GLY A 26 -0.10 -11.93 9.48
N PRO A 27 0.37 -13.16 9.73
CA PRO A 27 0.93 -13.51 11.03
C PRO A 27 1.97 -12.47 11.47
N PRO A 28 2.06 -12.13 12.77
CA PRO A 28 3.03 -11.15 13.26
C PRO A 28 4.40 -11.45 12.69
N SER A 29 5.04 -10.44 12.10
CA SER A 29 6.41 -10.60 11.61
C SER A 29 7.33 -10.87 12.81
N GLU A 30 8.26 -11.81 12.67
CA GLU A 30 9.33 -11.97 13.64
C GLU A 30 10.15 -10.67 13.70
N PRO A 31 10.64 -10.23 14.87
CA PRO A 31 11.38 -8.97 15.01
C PRO A 31 12.54 -8.82 14.00
N ALA A 32 13.29 -9.90 13.76
CA ALA A 32 14.40 -9.89 12.80
C ALA A 32 13.96 -9.64 11.34
N ALA A 33 12.75 -10.08 10.97
CA ALA A 33 12.19 -9.82 9.64
C ALA A 33 11.78 -8.35 9.51
N LEU A 34 11.22 -7.76 10.57
CA LEU A 34 10.89 -6.34 10.61
C LEU A 34 12.15 -5.47 10.52
N ASP A 35 13.19 -5.78 11.29
CA ASP A 35 14.47 -5.06 11.25
C ASP A 35 15.08 -5.03 9.84
N SER A 36 15.00 -6.17 9.14
CA SER A 36 15.48 -6.28 7.76
C SER A 36 14.69 -5.43 6.77
N VAL A 37 13.36 -5.35 6.95
CA VAL A 37 12.51 -4.47 6.12
C VAL A 37 12.82 -3.00 6.39
N LEU A 38 12.95 -2.62 7.65
CA LEU A 38 13.23 -1.23 8.04
C LEU A 38 14.63 -0.77 7.60
N ALA A 39 15.63 -1.65 7.66
CA ALA A 39 16.98 -1.41 7.16
C ALA A 39 17.01 -1.14 5.64
N ALA A 40 16.03 -1.63 4.87
CA ALA A 40 15.88 -1.31 3.45
C ALA A 40 15.01 -0.07 3.22
N TRP A 41 13.93 0.09 3.98
CA TRP A 41 12.91 1.11 3.77
C TRP A 41 13.42 2.55 3.97
N GLY A 42 14.11 2.82 5.09
CA GLY A 42 14.62 4.16 5.40
C GLY A 42 15.62 4.68 4.36
N PRO A 43 16.64 3.88 3.99
CA PRO A 43 17.57 4.23 2.92
C PRO A 43 16.89 4.40 1.56
N ALA A 44 15.87 3.60 1.23
CA ALA A 44 15.18 3.72 -0.05
C ALA A 44 14.43 5.04 -0.19
N TRP A 45 13.67 5.46 0.82
CA TRP A 45 13.03 6.78 0.82
C TRP A 45 14.04 7.94 0.85
N SER A 46 15.16 7.76 1.56
CA SER A 46 16.22 8.76 1.65
C SER A 46 17.11 8.84 0.40
N SER A 47 16.94 7.92 -0.56
CA SER A 47 17.81 7.84 -1.75
C SER A 47 17.41 8.76 -2.89
N SER A 48 16.21 9.34 -2.83
CA SER A 48 15.59 10.09 -3.94
C SER A 48 15.47 9.25 -5.24
N ASP A 49 15.40 7.93 -5.12
CA ASP A 49 15.32 6.97 -6.24
C ASP A 49 14.11 6.05 -6.04
N ALA A 50 13.05 6.31 -6.81
CA ALA A 50 11.82 5.51 -6.76
C ALA A 50 12.08 4.05 -7.16
N GLY A 51 13.09 3.78 -7.99
CA GLY A 51 13.47 2.42 -8.39
C GLY A 51 14.02 1.58 -7.24
N LYS A 52 14.57 2.21 -6.19
CA LYS A 52 14.99 1.51 -4.96
C LYS A 52 13.85 1.31 -3.97
N LEU A 53 12.86 2.20 -3.98
CA LEU A 53 11.73 2.18 -3.06
C LEU A 53 10.63 1.20 -3.48
N VAL A 54 10.20 1.31 -4.73
CA VAL A 54 9.03 0.60 -5.27
C VAL A 54 9.12 -0.93 -5.13
N PRO A 55 10.29 -1.58 -5.28
CA PRO A 55 10.42 -3.03 -5.08
C PRO A 55 10.16 -3.52 -3.65
N LEU A 56 10.18 -2.63 -2.64
CA LEU A 56 9.94 -3.01 -1.24
C LEU A 56 8.45 -3.23 -0.91
N TYR A 57 7.55 -2.82 -1.80
CA TYR A 57 6.11 -2.90 -1.60
C TYR A 57 5.51 -4.03 -2.44
N THR A 58 4.38 -4.59 -2.02
CA THR A 58 3.63 -5.56 -2.82
C THR A 58 3.04 -4.91 -4.08
N GLU A 59 2.67 -5.71 -5.08
CA GLU A 59 2.07 -5.20 -6.32
C GLU A 59 0.74 -4.47 -6.06
N ASP A 60 -0.02 -4.97 -5.08
CA ASP A 60 -1.32 -4.47 -4.61
C ASP A 60 -1.21 -3.47 -3.46
N VAL A 61 -0.08 -2.78 -3.34
CA VAL A 61 0.16 -1.79 -2.28
C VAL A 61 -0.97 -0.78 -2.16
N TYR A 62 -1.42 -0.58 -0.93
CA TYR A 62 -2.22 0.56 -0.51
C TYR A 62 -1.33 1.45 0.36
N PHE A 63 -0.94 2.60 -0.18
CA PHE A 63 -0.09 3.58 0.51
C PHE A 63 -0.87 4.87 0.70
N GLU A 64 -0.80 5.42 1.91
CA GLU A 64 -1.42 6.69 2.25
C GLU A 64 -0.38 7.63 2.84
N ASP A 65 -0.29 8.84 2.28
CA ASP A 65 0.41 9.95 2.90
C ASP A 65 -0.65 10.96 3.36
N VAL A 66 -0.95 10.95 4.65
CA VAL A 66 -2.00 11.78 5.26
C VAL A 66 -1.69 13.28 5.10
N PRO A 67 -0.46 13.77 5.37
CA PRO A 67 -0.13 15.19 5.18
C PRO A 67 -0.36 15.70 3.75
N LEU A 68 -0.04 14.89 2.74
CA LEU A 68 -0.21 15.23 1.33
C LEU A 68 -1.60 14.85 0.79
N GLY A 69 -2.46 14.24 1.61
CA GLY A 69 -3.79 13.77 1.21
C GLY A 69 -3.74 12.72 0.08
N ALA A 70 -2.64 11.97 -0.03
CA ALA A 70 -2.41 11.04 -1.12
C ALA A 70 -2.86 9.63 -0.75
N VAL A 71 -3.59 8.99 -1.66
CA VAL A 71 -3.93 7.56 -1.59
C VAL A 71 -3.50 6.88 -2.88
N VAL A 72 -2.61 5.90 -2.75
CA VAL A 72 -1.99 5.16 -3.85
C VAL A 72 -2.38 3.69 -3.73
N LYS A 73 -2.83 3.07 -4.83
CA LYS A 73 -3.45 1.72 -4.82
C LYS A 73 -2.76 0.69 -5.71
N ASN A 74 -1.53 0.97 -6.14
CA ASN A 74 -0.68 0.02 -6.84
C ASN A 74 0.77 0.52 -6.88
N ARG A 75 1.67 -0.40 -7.23
CA ARG A 75 3.12 -0.18 -7.27
C ARG A 75 3.56 0.91 -8.26
N ASP A 76 2.92 1.00 -9.44
CA ASP A 76 3.27 2.01 -10.44
C ASP A 76 2.90 3.43 -9.97
N ALA A 77 1.70 3.58 -9.40
CA ALA A 77 1.24 4.82 -8.81
C ALA A 77 2.11 5.24 -7.61
N LEU A 78 2.66 4.28 -6.87
CA LEU A 78 3.63 4.56 -5.80
C LEU A 78 4.93 5.13 -6.35
N GLY A 79 5.42 4.61 -7.48
CA GLY A 79 6.58 5.17 -8.16
C GLY A 79 6.37 6.61 -8.58
N GLY A 80 5.20 6.92 -9.16
CA GLY A 80 4.82 8.28 -9.53
C GLY A 80 4.71 9.22 -8.32
N PHE A 81 4.08 8.77 -7.24
CA PHE A 81 4.00 9.53 -5.99
C PHE A 81 5.38 9.82 -5.41
N ALA A 82 6.24 8.80 -5.29
CA ALA A 82 7.59 8.94 -4.75
C ALA A 82 8.43 9.92 -5.59
N ALA A 83 8.36 9.84 -6.92
CA ALA A 83 9.02 10.80 -7.79
C ALA A 83 8.55 12.25 -7.55
N GLY A 84 7.25 12.46 -7.33
CA GLY A 84 6.69 13.76 -6.97
C GLY A 84 7.19 14.28 -5.62
N VAL A 85 7.22 13.42 -4.60
CA VAL A 85 7.78 13.73 -3.28
C VAL A 85 9.25 14.12 -3.39
N PHE A 86 10.06 13.34 -4.10
CA PHE A 86 11.50 13.62 -4.27
C PHE A 86 11.76 14.91 -5.04
N ALA A 87 10.90 15.27 -6.00
CA ALA A 87 10.99 16.55 -6.69
C ALA A 87 10.55 17.73 -5.80
N GLY A 88 9.58 17.52 -4.90
CA GLY A 88 9.02 18.55 -4.03
C GLY A 88 9.84 18.85 -2.78
N PHE A 89 10.57 17.87 -2.26
CA PHE A 89 11.36 17.98 -1.03
C PHE A 89 12.83 17.67 -1.31
N ALA A 90 13.61 18.73 -1.57
CA ALA A 90 15.06 18.61 -1.67
C ALA A 90 15.65 18.08 -0.35
N ASP A 91 16.58 17.13 -0.46
CA ASP A 91 17.29 16.51 0.67
C ASP A 91 16.41 15.80 1.71
N LEU A 92 15.24 15.29 1.31
CA LEU A 92 14.40 14.46 2.17
C LEU A 92 15.17 13.26 2.74
N ARG A 93 15.13 13.09 4.06
CA ARG A 93 15.74 11.97 4.80
C ARG A 93 14.78 11.42 5.84
N PHE A 94 14.76 10.10 5.95
CA PHE A 94 14.02 9.38 6.97
C PHE A 94 15.01 8.70 7.92
N GLU A 95 14.82 8.91 9.21
CA GLU A 95 15.50 8.17 10.27
C GLU A 95 14.54 7.10 10.80
N VAL A 96 15.02 5.86 10.91
CA VAL A 96 14.29 4.76 11.53
C VAL A 96 14.87 4.57 12.93
N THR A 97 14.01 4.61 13.95
CA THR A 97 14.36 4.47 15.38
C THR A 97 13.58 3.34 16.03
#